data_AF-A0A7I8KCB5-F1
#
_entry.id   AF-A0A7I8KCB5-F1
#
_cell.length_a   1.000
_cell.length_b   1.000
_cell.length_c   1.000
_cell.angle_alpha   90.00
_cell.angle_beta   90.00
_cell.angle_gamma   90.00
#
_symmetry.space_group_name_H-M   'P 1'
#
loop_
_entity.id
_entity.type
_entity.pdbx_description
1 polymer ?
#
loop_
_entity_poly.entity_id
_entity_poly.type
_entity_poly.pdbx_seq_one_letter_code
_entity_poly.pdbx_strand_id
1 'polypeptide(L)'
;MAATSPGNTVQVALSPPVFLRKPESLSGTSLLLFLSLPPVLVKSCIVSRVSVWTTNRRYMCHAISEKPPTAVQKVCRTDDDAATVAEGTQVMVSVGYNGSECGIPVVFTPEGTSESDGQGESAEEKGVNKRVAKIKAMLRSMSDGKISISAYDTAWVALVPNLSGAGGPQFPSSLKWIEENQLPDGSWGDGELFIAHDRLMNTLACVIALKSWGVCPDRSQRGISFLWANMKRLDEEDLELMPIGFEVAFPSLVEMARSLDLDVPLDSPALEEIYARKSLKLKRIPKDLLHEVPTTLLHSLEGMGGLDWEKILRLQCADGSLLFSPSSTAFALMCTGDIKCFDYLQRIVRRFNGGVPNVYPVDLFERLWAVDRLERLGISRYFLEEIRRCLDYVYEYWTSDGISWARSSRVQDVDDTSMGFRLLRLHGYDVSPDVFLHFEKDGEFFCLPGQLTQAITGMYNLNRAAQVSYPGEEILQVAKSFSNEYLRERRALDKLSDKWIITKDLPGEVGYALEFPWYASLPRVEARFYLEQYGGDHDVWIGKTLYR
;
A
#
# COMPACT_ATOMS: atom_id res chain seq x y z
N MET A 1 -16.99 23.38 57.40
CA MET A 1 -18.46 23.30 57.31
C MET A 1 -18.73 22.38 56.12
N ALA A 2 -19.30 21.18 56.21
CA ALA A 2 -20.49 20.71 56.95
C ALA A 2 -21.77 21.45 56.51
N ALA A 3 -22.89 20.80 56.12
CA ALA A 3 -23.21 19.37 55.83
C ALA A 3 -24.49 19.34 54.92
N THR A 4 -25.16 18.26 54.49
CA THR A 4 -25.19 16.80 54.83
C THR A 4 -25.80 16.01 53.64
N SER A 5 -25.78 14.66 53.65
CA SER A 5 -26.73 13.80 52.89
C SER A 5 -28.01 13.52 53.73
N PRO A 6 -29.11 12.94 53.21
CA PRO A 6 -29.23 11.60 52.57
C PRO A 6 -29.91 11.66 51.17
N GLY A 7 -30.14 10.58 50.41
CA GLY A 7 -29.90 9.14 50.60
C GLY A 7 -31.18 8.31 50.46
N ASN A 8 -31.18 7.26 49.62
CA ASN A 8 -32.23 6.22 49.64
C ASN A 8 -31.80 4.91 48.96
N THR A 9 -32.21 3.77 49.53
CA THR A 9 -31.78 2.40 49.18
C THR A 9 -32.69 1.40 49.93
N VAL A 10 -32.91 0.14 49.54
CA VAL A 10 -32.33 -0.73 48.49
C VAL A 10 -33.48 -1.58 47.91
N GLN A 11 -33.37 -2.11 46.68
CA GLN A 11 -33.90 -3.46 46.41
C GLN A 11 -33.07 -4.27 45.42
N VAL A 12 -32.30 -5.22 45.99
CA VAL A 12 -31.70 -6.37 45.28
C VAL A 12 -32.63 -7.56 45.50
N ALA A 13 -32.86 -8.37 44.47
CA ALA A 13 -33.51 -9.67 44.59
C ALA A 13 -32.51 -10.78 44.21
N LEU A 14 -32.39 -11.81 45.05
CA LEU A 14 -31.46 -12.94 44.88
C LEU A 14 -32.10 -14.25 45.36
N SER A 15 -31.64 -15.36 44.77
CA SER A 15 -31.86 -16.75 45.23
C SER A 15 -33.30 -17.29 45.10
N PRO A 16 -33.54 -18.63 45.17
CA PRO A 16 -32.61 -19.74 45.45
C PRO A 16 -32.45 -20.76 44.29
N PRO A 17 -31.53 -21.75 44.37
CA PRO A 17 -31.24 -22.70 43.29
C PRO A 17 -32.13 -23.96 43.31
N VAL A 18 -32.12 -24.72 42.21
CA VAL A 18 -32.76 -26.05 42.08
C VAL A 18 -31.70 -27.13 41.85
N PHE A 19 -31.90 -28.30 42.46
CA PHE A 19 -30.90 -29.37 42.60
C PHE A 19 -30.75 -30.31 41.38
N LEU A 20 -29.58 -30.95 41.33
CA LEU A 20 -29.25 -32.08 40.45
C LEU A 20 -30.23 -33.25 40.56
N ARG A 21 -30.62 -33.83 39.41
CA ARG A 21 -30.89 -35.27 39.26
C ARG A 21 -30.40 -35.77 37.91
N LYS A 22 -29.68 -36.89 37.91
CA LYS A 22 -29.61 -37.79 36.74
C LYS A 22 -30.96 -38.48 36.55
N PRO A 23 -31.27 -38.92 35.33
CA PRO A 23 -31.42 -40.36 35.14
C PRO A 23 -30.44 -40.91 34.08
N GLU A 24 -30.42 -42.23 33.96
CA GLU A 24 -29.54 -42.97 33.06
C GLU A 24 -30.24 -43.29 31.72
N SER A 25 -29.43 -43.64 30.72
CA SER A 25 -29.75 -44.40 29.49
C SER A 25 -31.22 -44.54 29.02
N LEU A 26 -31.48 -44.18 27.76
CA LEU A 26 -31.88 -45.18 26.75
C LEU A 26 -31.82 -44.65 25.29
N SER A 27 -31.84 -45.62 24.37
CA SER A 27 -32.01 -45.56 22.90
C SER A 27 -32.42 -44.22 22.26
N GLY A 28 -31.70 -43.82 21.20
CA GLY A 28 -32.00 -42.62 20.43
C GLY A 28 -33.13 -42.77 19.40
N THR A 29 -33.68 -41.62 19.00
CA THR A 29 -34.52 -41.44 17.81
C THR A 29 -34.29 -40.02 17.28
N SER A 30 -34.19 -39.83 15.97
CA SER A 30 -33.92 -38.51 15.37
C SER A 30 -35.12 -37.56 15.54
N LEU A 31 -34.90 -36.38 16.12
CA LEU A 31 -35.91 -35.32 16.22
C LEU A 31 -35.60 -34.20 15.22
N LEU A 32 -36.47 -34.01 14.23
CA LEU A 32 -36.39 -32.90 13.27
C LEU A 32 -36.87 -31.61 13.93
N LEU A 33 -35.94 -30.67 14.14
CA LEU A 33 -36.22 -29.38 14.79
C LEU A 33 -36.36 -28.28 13.72
N PHE A 34 -37.60 -27.94 13.37
CA PHE A 34 -37.88 -26.82 12.47
C PHE A 34 -37.64 -25.48 13.17
N LEU A 35 -36.61 -24.75 12.74
CA LEU A 35 -36.41 -23.34 13.12
C LEU A 35 -36.92 -22.42 12.02
N SER A 36 -38.04 -21.74 12.29
CA SER A 36 -38.58 -20.70 11.41
C SER A 36 -37.88 -19.36 11.64
N LEU A 37 -37.05 -18.92 10.69
CA LEU A 37 -36.53 -17.56 10.66
C LEU A 37 -37.51 -16.62 9.93
N PRO A 38 -37.66 -15.35 10.36
CA PRO A 38 -38.55 -14.40 9.71
C PRO A 38 -38.00 -13.91 8.36
N PRO A 39 -38.87 -13.54 7.40
CA PRO A 39 -38.44 -13.11 6.06
C PRO A 39 -37.86 -11.69 6.08
N VAL A 40 -36.55 -11.57 5.93
CA VAL A 40 -35.88 -10.30 5.59
C VAL A 40 -36.08 -10.02 4.10
N LEU A 41 -36.37 -8.76 3.74
CA LEU A 41 -36.67 -8.39 2.35
C LEU A 41 -35.42 -8.49 1.46
N VAL A 42 -35.42 -9.45 0.53
CA VAL A 42 -34.57 -9.40 -0.65
C VAL A 42 -35.21 -8.46 -1.68
N LYS A 43 -34.63 -7.27 -1.86
CA LYS A 43 -34.88 -6.38 -3.01
C LYS A 43 -33.54 -6.03 -3.66
N SER A 44 -33.54 -5.94 -4.99
CA SER A 44 -32.37 -5.68 -5.84
C SER A 44 -31.32 -6.81 -5.88
N CYS A 45 -31.56 -7.81 -6.73
CA CYS A 45 -30.47 -8.56 -7.35
C CYS A 45 -30.14 -7.90 -8.70
N ILE A 46 -28.94 -7.34 -8.84
CA ILE A 46 -28.40 -6.92 -10.14
C ILE A 46 -27.99 -8.18 -10.91
N VAL A 47 -28.40 -8.31 -12.17
CA VAL A 47 -28.18 -9.52 -12.98
C VAL A 47 -26.79 -9.50 -13.63
N SER A 48 -25.76 -9.78 -12.83
CA SER A 48 -24.39 -10.01 -13.30
C SER A 48 -24.30 -11.36 -14.02
N ARG A 49 -24.02 -11.34 -15.34
CA ARG A 49 -23.86 -12.57 -16.14
C ARG A 49 -22.54 -13.27 -15.83
N VAL A 50 -22.57 -14.29 -14.97
CA VAL A 50 -21.43 -15.18 -14.73
C VAL A 50 -21.41 -16.30 -15.78
N SER A 51 -20.51 -16.20 -16.76
CA SER A 51 -20.26 -17.25 -17.75
C SER A 51 -19.27 -18.28 -17.21
N VAL A 52 -19.75 -19.43 -16.74
CA VAL A 52 -18.90 -20.56 -16.35
C VAL A 52 -18.37 -21.24 -17.61
N TRP A 53 -17.04 -21.38 -17.71
CA TRP A 53 -16.39 -22.12 -18.80
C TRP A 53 -15.93 -23.49 -18.32
N THR A 54 -16.44 -24.54 -18.96
CA THR A 54 -15.84 -25.87 -18.98
C THR A 54 -15.42 -26.21 -20.41
N THR A 55 -14.47 -27.14 -20.56
CA THR A 55 -13.77 -27.39 -21.83
C THR A 55 -14.70 -27.82 -22.98
N ASN A 56 -14.62 -27.09 -24.10
CA ASN A 56 -15.13 -27.47 -25.43
C ASN A 56 -16.60 -27.89 -25.56
N ARG A 57 -17.54 -26.96 -25.27
CA ARG A 57 -18.72 -26.69 -26.13
C ARG A 57 -19.41 -25.37 -25.78
N ARG A 58 -19.89 -24.63 -26.79
CA ARG A 58 -20.80 -23.49 -26.58
C ARG A 58 -22.23 -24.00 -26.41
N TYR A 59 -22.89 -23.57 -25.33
CA TYR A 59 -24.34 -23.63 -25.20
C TYR A 59 -24.88 -22.21 -25.06
N MET A 60 -25.82 -21.80 -25.93
CA MET A 60 -26.57 -20.56 -25.76
C MET A 60 -27.96 -20.89 -25.22
N CYS A 61 -28.27 -20.39 -24.01
CA CYS A 61 -29.61 -20.40 -23.47
C CYS A 61 -30.25 -19.04 -23.70
N HIS A 62 -31.30 -18.98 -24.53
CA HIS A 62 -32.20 -17.82 -24.58
C HIS A 62 -33.15 -17.84 -23.38
N ALA A 63 -33.42 -16.68 -22.80
CA ALA A 63 -34.40 -16.54 -21.73
C ALA A 63 -35.84 -16.60 -22.27
N ILE A 64 -36.73 -17.25 -21.52
CA ILE A 64 -38.19 -17.22 -21.74
C ILE A 64 -38.87 -16.85 -20.41
N SER A 65 -39.98 -16.12 -20.49
CA SER A 65 -40.61 -15.42 -19.38
C SER A 65 -41.47 -16.29 -18.45
N GLU A 66 -41.69 -15.75 -17.25
CA GLU A 66 -42.77 -16.00 -16.28
C GLU A 66 -43.80 -17.12 -16.58
N LYS A 67 -43.70 -18.26 -15.88
CA LYS A 67 -44.77 -18.84 -15.02
C LYS A 67 -44.33 -20.15 -14.34
N PRO A 68 -44.97 -20.57 -13.23
CA PRO A 68 -44.59 -21.77 -12.49
C PRO A 68 -45.13 -23.06 -13.16
N PRO A 69 -44.32 -24.13 -13.30
CA PRO A 69 -44.78 -25.38 -13.90
C PRO A 69 -45.37 -26.34 -12.85
N THR A 70 -46.69 -26.56 -12.91
CA THR A 70 -47.28 -27.85 -12.52
C THR A 70 -46.83 -28.96 -13.50
N ALA A 71 -46.80 -30.20 -13.05
CA ALA A 71 -46.22 -31.32 -13.81
C ALA A 71 -46.86 -31.58 -15.18
N VAL A 72 -46.02 -31.76 -16.20
CA VAL A 72 -46.38 -32.37 -17.50
C VAL A 72 -45.22 -33.25 -17.96
N GLN A 73 -45.48 -34.53 -18.20
CA GLN A 73 -44.56 -35.41 -18.93
C GLN A 73 -44.64 -35.09 -20.43
N LYS A 74 -43.51 -35.02 -21.15
CA LYS A 74 -43.51 -35.40 -22.56
C LYS A 74 -42.17 -35.90 -23.08
N VAL A 75 -42.25 -37.09 -23.67
CA VAL A 75 -41.21 -37.85 -24.36
C VAL A 75 -40.57 -37.05 -25.49
N CYS A 76 -39.24 -37.05 -25.56
CA CYS A 76 -38.50 -36.99 -26.82
C CYS A 76 -38.03 -38.42 -27.16
N ARG A 77 -38.15 -38.81 -28.43
CA ARG A 77 -37.63 -40.12 -28.90
C ARG A 77 -36.13 -40.03 -29.16
N THR A 78 -35.46 -41.15 -28.96
CA THR A 78 -34.14 -41.45 -29.52
C THR A 78 -34.27 -41.88 -30.97
N ASP A 79 -33.25 -41.55 -31.76
CA ASP A 79 -32.76 -42.40 -32.85
C ASP A 79 -31.29 -42.73 -32.48
N ASP A 80 -30.83 -43.94 -32.79
CA ASP A 80 -29.52 -44.50 -32.39
C ASP A 80 -28.35 -43.86 -33.19
N ASP A 81 -27.06 -43.92 -32.83
CA ASP A 81 -26.24 -45.05 -32.35
C ASP A 81 -25.52 -44.85 -31.00
N ALA A 82 -25.10 -45.96 -30.40
CA ALA A 82 -24.67 -46.03 -29.00
C ALA A 82 -23.15 -45.94 -28.75
N ALA A 83 -22.78 -45.27 -27.65
CA ALA A 83 -21.53 -45.47 -26.92
C ALA A 83 -21.78 -45.32 -25.40
N THR A 84 -21.83 -46.44 -24.68
CA THR A 84 -22.23 -46.49 -23.26
C THR A 84 -21.13 -45.95 -22.33
N VAL A 85 -21.49 -45.06 -21.41
CA VAL A 85 -20.67 -44.68 -20.25
C VAL A 85 -21.49 -44.93 -18.98
N ALA A 86 -20.88 -45.55 -17.97
CA ALA A 86 -21.59 -46.06 -16.80
C ALA A 86 -21.99 -44.97 -15.79
N GLU A 87 -23.14 -45.15 -15.15
CA GLU A 87 -23.47 -44.47 -13.90
C GLU A 87 -22.64 -45.06 -12.76
N GLY A 88 -21.98 -44.24 -11.92
CA GLY A 88 -21.25 -44.79 -10.77
C GLY A 88 -20.17 -43.96 -10.08
N THR A 89 -20.36 -42.65 -9.85
CA THR A 89 -19.45 -41.88 -8.98
C THR A 89 -20.20 -41.02 -7.96
N GLN A 90 -20.46 -41.58 -6.77
CA GLN A 90 -20.84 -40.79 -5.60
C GLN A 90 -19.57 -40.21 -4.95
N VAL A 91 -19.46 -38.88 -4.90
CA VAL A 91 -18.43 -38.20 -4.08
C VAL A 91 -18.98 -38.03 -2.66
N MET A 92 -18.62 -38.95 -1.75
CA MET A 92 -18.90 -38.74 -0.32
C MET A 92 -17.93 -37.70 0.25
N VAL A 93 -18.45 -36.53 0.62
CA VAL A 93 -17.73 -35.56 1.45
C VAL A 93 -17.96 -35.92 2.91
N SER A 94 -17.00 -36.60 3.55
CA SER A 94 -17.04 -36.86 4.99
C SER A 94 -16.49 -35.66 5.77
N VAL A 95 -17.31 -35.07 6.63
CA VAL A 95 -16.89 -34.00 7.55
C VAL A 95 -16.66 -34.60 8.93
N GLY A 96 -15.40 -34.92 9.23
CA GLY A 96 -15.00 -35.43 10.54
C GLY A 96 -14.87 -34.29 11.56
N TYR A 97 -15.78 -34.22 12.53
CA TYR A 97 -15.55 -33.45 13.75
C TYR A 97 -14.68 -34.28 14.70
N ASN A 98 -13.51 -33.77 15.06
CA ASN A 98 -12.76 -34.22 16.22
C ASN A 98 -12.72 -33.07 17.24
N GLY A 99 -12.82 -33.39 18.53
CA GLY A 99 -12.82 -32.38 19.58
C GLY A 99 -11.43 -31.76 19.80
N SER A 100 -11.43 -30.51 20.29
CA SER A 100 -10.26 -29.80 20.81
C SER A 100 -9.02 -29.73 19.91
N GLU A 101 -9.05 -28.88 18.89
CA GLU A 101 -7.99 -27.90 18.57
C GLU A 101 -8.47 -26.91 17.47
N CYS A 102 -7.90 -25.70 17.41
CA CYS A 102 -8.34 -24.67 16.46
C CYS A 102 -7.77 -24.90 15.05
N GLY A 103 -8.47 -25.69 14.25
CA GLY A 103 -8.05 -26.05 12.89
C GLY A 103 -8.03 -24.90 11.90
N ILE A 104 -6.82 -24.51 11.46
CA ILE A 104 -6.60 -23.85 10.16
C ILE A 104 -7.01 -24.83 9.05
N PRO A 105 -7.61 -24.38 7.91
CA PRO A 105 -7.93 -25.26 6.77
C PRO A 105 -6.68 -25.80 6.04
N VAL A 106 -6.02 -26.80 6.62
CA VAL A 106 -4.90 -27.51 5.98
C VAL A 106 -5.42 -28.39 4.85
N VAL A 107 -5.10 -28.03 3.61
CA VAL A 107 -5.44 -28.82 2.41
C VAL A 107 -4.46 -29.99 2.28
N PHE A 108 -4.86 -31.15 2.80
CA PHE A 108 -4.14 -32.40 2.57
C PHE A 108 -4.36 -32.90 1.13
N THR A 109 -3.30 -32.92 0.33
CA THR A 109 -3.24 -33.70 -0.91
C THR A 109 -2.85 -35.14 -0.59
N PRO A 110 -3.51 -36.17 -1.16
CA PRO A 110 -3.08 -37.56 -0.99
C PRO A 110 -1.68 -37.78 -1.57
N GLU A 111 -0.81 -38.45 -0.82
CA GLU A 111 0.48 -38.89 -1.34
C GLU A 111 0.34 -40.16 -2.20
N GLY A 112 1.05 -40.20 -3.34
CA GLY A 112 1.60 -41.43 -3.91
C GLY A 112 0.63 -42.42 -4.56
N THR A 113 0.34 -42.23 -5.84
CA THR A 113 0.23 -43.34 -6.79
C THR A 113 1.17 -43.10 -7.97
N SER A 114 2.23 -43.88 -8.06
CA SER A 114 3.21 -43.84 -9.15
C SER A 114 2.84 -44.86 -10.24
N GLU A 115 2.70 -44.43 -11.49
CA GLU A 115 3.72 -44.63 -12.54
C GLU A 115 3.29 -44.01 -13.89
N SER A 116 4.29 -43.84 -14.76
CA SER A 116 4.24 -43.46 -16.18
C SER A 116 2.91 -43.08 -16.84
N ASP A 117 2.87 -41.87 -17.43
CA ASP A 117 2.95 -41.83 -18.90
C ASP A 117 3.62 -40.56 -19.46
N GLY A 118 4.26 -40.69 -20.62
CA GLY A 118 5.22 -39.71 -21.18
C GLY A 118 4.58 -38.54 -21.94
N GLN A 119 3.69 -37.77 -21.33
CA GLN A 119 3.12 -36.56 -21.97
C GLN A 119 4.04 -35.35 -21.74
N GLY A 120 4.67 -34.86 -22.81
CA GLY A 120 5.58 -33.70 -22.71
C GLY A 120 4.82 -32.39 -22.48
N GLU A 121 5.27 -31.58 -21.51
CA GLU A 121 4.62 -30.31 -21.09
C GLU A 121 4.07 -29.49 -22.26
N SER A 122 2.88 -28.93 -22.10
CA SER A 122 2.28 -28.08 -23.14
C SER A 122 3.08 -26.78 -23.35
N ALA A 123 2.91 -26.14 -24.51
CA ALA A 123 3.56 -24.85 -24.79
C ALA A 123 3.10 -23.73 -23.83
N GLU A 124 1.86 -23.82 -23.33
CA GLU A 124 1.28 -22.90 -22.35
C GLU A 124 1.87 -23.13 -20.95
N GLU A 125 1.97 -24.39 -20.52
CA GLU A 125 2.58 -24.81 -19.26
C GLU A 125 4.07 -24.42 -19.18
N LYS A 126 4.84 -24.67 -20.24
CA LYS A 126 6.21 -24.12 -20.39
C LYS A 126 6.25 -22.59 -20.27
N GLY A 127 5.23 -21.91 -20.80
CA GLY A 127 5.04 -20.48 -20.67
C GLY A 127 4.74 -20.02 -19.24
N VAL A 128 3.98 -20.79 -18.47
CA VAL A 128 3.72 -20.54 -17.03
C VAL A 128 4.97 -20.81 -16.20
N ASN A 129 5.61 -21.97 -16.37
CA ASN A 129 6.81 -22.37 -15.63
C ASN A 129 7.96 -21.35 -15.81
N LYS A 130 8.13 -20.81 -17.03
CA LYS A 130 9.09 -19.72 -17.31
C LYS A 130 8.75 -18.41 -16.56
N ARG A 131 7.47 -18.05 -16.42
CA ARG A 131 7.04 -16.84 -15.67
C ARG A 131 7.20 -17.04 -14.16
N VAL A 132 6.83 -18.21 -13.64
CA VAL A 132 7.05 -18.59 -12.23
C VAL A 132 8.54 -18.53 -11.88
N ALA A 133 9.42 -19.08 -12.72
CA ALA A 133 10.87 -18.99 -12.52
C ALA A 133 11.39 -17.54 -12.49
N LYS A 134 10.88 -16.65 -13.38
CA LYS A 134 11.22 -15.21 -13.35
C LYS A 134 10.78 -14.55 -12.04
N ILE A 135 9.55 -14.79 -11.59
CA ILE A 135 9.02 -14.19 -10.36
C ILE A 135 9.78 -14.70 -9.13
N LYS A 136 10.11 -15.99 -9.06
CA LYS A 136 10.99 -16.54 -8.01
C LYS A 136 12.36 -15.85 -7.99
N ALA A 137 12.98 -15.62 -9.15
CA ALA A 137 14.25 -14.88 -9.22
C ALA A 137 14.11 -13.40 -8.81
N MET A 138 12.95 -12.77 -9.05
CA MET A 138 12.67 -11.41 -8.59
C MET A 138 12.55 -11.32 -7.07
N LEU A 139 11.78 -12.23 -6.45
CA LEU A 139 11.61 -12.31 -4.99
C LEU A 139 12.94 -12.67 -4.28
N ARG A 140 13.66 -13.67 -4.80
CA ARG A 140 14.99 -14.09 -4.31
C ARG A 140 16.10 -13.03 -4.51
N SER A 141 15.82 -11.92 -5.19
CA SER A 141 16.73 -10.78 -5.38
C SER A 141 16.18 -9.46 -4.80
N MET A 142 15.24 -9.54 -3.87
CA MET A 142 14.85 -8.39 -3.04
C MET A 142 15.98 -8.03 -2.08
N SER A 143 16.12 -6.73 -1.79
CA SER A 143 17.22 -6.18 -1.00
C SER A 143 16.74 -4.90 -0.31
N ASP A 144 17.39 -3.76 -0.55
CA ASP A 144 16.99 -2.43 -0.06
C ASP A 144 15.81 -1.80 -0.85
N GLY A 145 15.24 -2.55 -1.81
CA GLY A 145 14.17 -2.11 -2.70
C GLY A 145 14.62 -1.90 -4.15
N LYS A 146 13.70 -2.16 -5.08
CA LYS A 146 13.69 -1.68 -6.47
C LYS A 146 12.64 -0.57 -6.58
N ILE A 147 13.08 0.61 -7.01
CA ILE A 147 12.29 1.84 -7.09
C ILE A 147 12.89 2.72 -8.20
N SER A 148 12.06 3.49 -8.90
CA SER A 148 12.50 4.42 -9.94
C SER A 148 13.30 5.62 -9.38
N ILE A 149 14.07 6.27 -10.27
CA ILE A 149 14.96 7.37 -9.90
C ILE A 149 14.19 8.70 -9.91
N SER A 150 14.35 9.50 -8.85
CA SER A 150 13.85 10.87 -8.74
C SER A 150 14.88 11.84 -9.32
N ALA A 151 14.47 12.62 -10.33
CA ALA A 151 15.34 13.62 -10.91
C ALA A 151 15.54 14.83 -9.97
N TYR A 152 14.49 15.19 -9.21
CA TYR A 152 14.53 16.16 -8.12
C TYR A 152 15.59 15.80 -7.05
N ASP A 153 15.55 14.57 -6.53
CA ASP A 153 16.51 14.13 -5.50
C ASP A 153 17.91 13.98 -6.07
N THR A 154 18.04 13.50 -7.31
CA THR A 154 19.33 13.42 -8.02
C THR A 154 19.92 14.81 -8.23
N ALA A 155 19.11 15.85 -8.47
CA ALA A 155 19.56 17.23 -8.55
C ALA A 155 20.07 17.77 -7.21
N TRP A 156 19.39 17.49 -6.09
CA TRP A 156 19.88 17.85 -4.75
C TRP A 156 21.20 17.15 -4.40
N VAL A 157 21.37 15.87 -4.75
CA VAL A 157 22.63 15.14 -4.58
C VAL A 157 23.73 15.71 -5.50
N ALA A 158 23.38 16.12 -6.71
CA ALA A 158 24.30 16.75 -7.67
C ALA A 158 24.74 18.17 -7.26
N LEU A 159 23.97 18.87 -6.41
CA LEU A 159 24.34 20.18 -5.86
C LEU A 159 25.39 20.10 -4.74
N VAL A 160 25.57 18.94 -4.10
CA VAL A 160 26.55 18.78 -2.99
C VAL A 160 27.96 19.13 -3.50
N PRO A 161 28.64 20.15 -2.93
CA PRO A 161 29.99 20.52 -3.34
C PRO A 161 31.01 19.52 -2.79
N ASN A 162 32.12 19.35 -3.50
CA ASN A 162 33.22 18.48 -3.10
C ASN A 162 33.76 18.86 -1.71
N LEU A 163 33.58 17.97 -0.73
CA LEU A 163 33.88 18.19 0.69
C LEU A 163 35.37 18.39 0.98
N SER A 164 36.25 18.01 0.04
CA SER A 164 37.70 18.29 0.12
C SER A 164 38.10 19.70 -0.32
N GLY A 165 37.15 20.51 -0.80
CA GLY A 165 37.41 21.87 -1.29
C GLY A 165 38.05 21.93 -2.68
N ALA A 166 38.31 20.79 -3.35
CA ALA A 166 38.97 20.73 -4.66
C ALA A 166 38.10 21.20 -5.86
N GLY A 167 36.95 21.83 -5.59
CA GLY A 167 35.98 22.25 -6.60
C GLY A 167 35.13 21.12 -7.18
N GLY A 168 34.09 21.51 -7.91
CA GLY A 168 33.13 20.59 -8.54
C GLY A 168 32.18 19.89 -7.55
N PRO A 169 31.25 19.06 -8.07
CA PRO A 169 30.32 18.30 -7.27
C PRO A 169 31.00 17.14 -6.54
N GLN A 170 30.48 16.79 -5.37
CA GLN A 170 30.87 15.59 -4.62
C GLN A 170 30.43 14.29 -5.32
N PHE A 171 29.34 14.36 -6.10
CA PHE A 171 28.74 13.23 -6.81
C PHE A 171 28.62 13.54 -8.32
N PRO A 172 29.73 13.58 -9.08
CA PRO A 172 29.71 13.92 -10.51
C PRO A 172 28.87 12.97 -11.37
N SER A 173 28.71 11.72 -10.93
CA SER A 173 27.79 10.75 -11.55
C SER A 173 26.32 11.19 -11.51
N SER A 174 25.92 12.03 -10.55
CA SER A 174 24.55 12.54 -10.43
C SER A 174 24.27 13.65 -11.44
N LEU A 175 25.22 14.56 -11.71
CA LEU A 175 25.11 15.49 -12.85
C LEU A 175 25.07 14.74 -14.19
N LYS A 176 25.93 13.73 -14.34
CA LYS A 176 25.93 12.90 -15.55
C LYS A 176 24.59 12.20 -15.76
N TRP A 177 23.97 11.66 -14.70
CA TRP A 177 22.63 11.08 -14.80
C TRP A 177 21.60 12.12 -15.28
N ILE A 178 21.63 13.35 -14.76
CA ILE A 178 20.72 14.44 -15.18
C ILE A 178 20.91 14.77 -16.68
N GLU A 179 22.15 14.86 -17.16
CA GLU A 179 22.44 15.07 -18.59
C GLU A 179 21.88 13.95 -19.49
N GLU A 180 22.07 12.69 -19.09
CA GLU A 180 21.71 11.53 -19.90
C GLU A 180 20.19 11.23 -19.89
N ASN A 181 19.44 11.67 -18.87
CA ASN A 181 18.03 11.28 -18.64
C ASN A 181 17.00 12.40 -18.87
N GLN A 182 17.34 13.47 -19.59
CA GLN A 182 16.37 14.51 -20.00
C GLN A 182 15.39 13.99 -21.06
N LEU A 183 14.09 14.17 -20.82
CA LEU A 183 13.00 13.71 -21.69
C LEU A 183 12.96 14.44 -23.06
N PRO A 184 12.25 13.90 -24.07
CA PRO A 184 12.18 14.50 -25.42
C PRO A 184 11.56 15.91 -25.47
N ASP A 185 10.66 16.23 -24.54
CA ASP A 185 10.04 17.56 -24.39
C ASP A 185 10.95 18.60 -23.70
N GLY A 186 12.09 18.16 -23.14
CA GLY A 186 13.02 19.00 -22.37
C GLY A 186 12.85 18.91 -20.85
N SER A 187 11.82 18.20 -20.36
CA SER A 187 11.58 18.00 -18.93
C SER A 187 12.39 16.86 -18.33
N TRP A 188 12.25 16.71 -17.00
CA TRP A 188 12.55 15.50 -16.24
C TRP A 188 11.31 15.14 -15.41
N GLY A 189 11.18 13.88 -14.97
CA GLY A 189 10.04 13.34 -14.22
C GLY A 189 9.65 11.93 -14.71
N ASP A 190 8.45 11.44 -14.37
CA ASP A 190 7.96 10.16 -14.93
C ASP A 190 7.80 10.25 -16.45
N GLY A 191 8.29 9.24 -17.18
CA GLY A 191 8.34 9.25 -18.64
C GLY A 191 7.02 8.87 -19.34
N GLU A 192 6.09 8.26 -18.63
CA GLU A 192 4.83 7.73 -19.18
C GLU A 192 3.62 8.56 -18.72
N LEU A 193 3.58 8.91 -17.43
CA LEU A 193 2.55 9.78 -16.86
C LEU A 193 3.02 11.24 -16.88
N PHE A 194 2.14 12.15 -17.27
CA PHE A 194 2.37 13.59 -17.16
C PHE A 194 1.51 14.17 -16.04
N ILE A 195 2.15 14.75 -15.02
CA ILE A 195 1.52 15.65 -14.04
C ILE A 195 2.40 16.90 -13.96
N ALA A 196 1.82 18.10 -14.09
CA ALA A 196 2.57 19.35 -14.15
C ALA A 196 3.40 19.59 -12.90
N HIS A 197 2.86 19.30 -11.71
CA HIS A 197 3.59 19.38 -10.45
C HIS A 197 4.90 18.56 -10.45
N ASP A 198 4.85 17.31 -10.90
CA ASP A 198 6.05 16.44 -11.00
C ASP A 198 7.04 16.99 -12.04
N ARG A 199 6.58 17.24 -13.27
CA ARG A 199 7.45 17.66 -14.37
C ARG A 199 8.12 19.01 -14.11
N LEU A 200 7.38 20.00 -13.56
CA LEU A 200 7.92 21.32 -13.26
C LEU A 200 8.94 21.27 -12.11
N MET A 201 8.66 20.52 -11.04
CA MET A 201 9.58 20.42 -9.89
C MET A 201 10.88 19.67 -10.25
N ASN A 202 10.78 18.53 -10.93
CA ASN A 202 11.94 17.78 -11.41
C ASN A 202 12.78 18.64 -12.39
N THR A 203 12.13 19.27 -13.37
CA THR A 203 12.83 20.10 -14.38
C THR A 203 13.52 21.30 -13.75
N LEU A 204 12.86 22.02 -12.85
CA LEU A 204 13.45 23.19 -12.20
C LEU A 204 14.68 22.80 -11.35
N ALA A 205 14.60 21.70 -10.59
CA ALA A 205 15.73 21.20 -9.82
C ALA A 205 16.91 20.78 -10.72
N CYS A 206 16.65 20.06 -11.82
CA CYS A 206 17.69 19.68 -12.78
C CYS A 206 18.35 20.88 -13.46
N VAL A 207 17.57 21.89 -13.87
CA VAL A 207 18.12 23.15 -14.43
C VAL A 207 18.99 23.87 -13.41
N ILE A 208 18.56 23.98 -12.14
CA ILE A 208 19.35 24.57 -11.05
C ILE A 208 20.67 23.81 -10.86
N ALA A 209 20.66 22.48 -10.83
CA ALA A 209 21.88 21.68 -10.69
C ALA A 209 22.87 21.87 -11.85
N LEU A 210 22.40 21.85 -13.11
CA LEU A 210 23.25 22.06 -14.28
C LEU A 210 23.83 23.48 -14.33
N LYS A 211 23.00 24.49 -14.02
CA LYS A 211 23.40 25.92 -14.00
C LYS A 211 24.41 26.22 -12.88
N SER A 212 24.22 25.69 -11.67
CA SER A 212 25.14 25.87 -10.54
C SER A 212 26.58 25.42 -10.83
N TRP A 213 26.76 24.44 -11.71
CA TRP A 213 28.08 23.95 -12.13
C TRP A 213 28.53 24.43 -13.51
N GLY A 214 27.71 25.24 -14.21
CA GLY A 214 28.02 25.77 -15.54
C GLY A 214 28.10 24.72 -16.65
N VAL A 215 27.44 23.57 -16.49
CA VAL A 215 27.52 22.42 -17.40
C VAL A 215 26.28 22.28 -18.28
N CYS A 216 26.44 21.54 -19.39
CA CYS A 216 25.35 21.11 -20.29
C CYS A 216 24.35 22.24 -20.65
N PRO A 217 24.82 23.36 -21.24
CA PRO A 217 23.99 24.54 -21.47
C PRO A 217 22.76 24.25 -22.34
N ASP A 218 22.86 23.38 -23.34
CA ASP A 218 21.75 22.98 -24.20
C ASP A 218 20.66 22.21 -23.43
N ARG A 219 21.07 21.37 -22.47
CA ARG A 219 20.16 20.64 -21.57
C ARG A 219 19.41 21.63 -20.68
N SER A 220 20.16 22.57 -20.08
CA SER A 220 19.60 23.66 -19.27
C SER A 220 18.60 24.50 -20.06
N GLN A 221 18.93 24.89 -21.30
CA GLN A 221 18.07 25.71 -22.13
C GLN A 221 16.78 24.98 -22.54
N ARG A 222 16.85 23.68 -22.87
CA ARG A 222 15.64 22.87 -23.12
C ARG A 222 14.74 22.77 -21.89
N GLY A 223 15.31 22.63 -20.70
CA GLY A 223 14.55 22.65 -19.44
C GLY A 223 13.87 24.00 -19.18
N ILE A 224 14.59 25.10 -19.40
CA ILE A 224 14.05 26.46 -19.33
C ILE A 224 12.88 26.65 -20.31
N SER A 225 13.03 26.24 -21.57
CA SER A 225 11.95 26.31 -22.57
C SER A 225 10.73 25.46 -22.18
N PHE A 226 10.92 24.30 -21.53
CA PHE A 226 9.83 23.49 -21.01
C PHE A 226 9.08 24.20 -19.87
N LEU A 227 9.82 24.81 -18.92
CA LEU A 227 9.24 25.58 -17.82
C LEU A 227 8.42 26.77 -18.34
N TRP A 228 8.94 27.53 -19.31
CA TRP A 228 8.21 28.60 -20.01
C TRP A 228 6.91 28.12 -20.67
N ALA A 229 6.91 26.94 -21.27
CA ALA A 229 5.72 26.38 -21.92
C ALA A 229 4.67 25.83 -20.93
N ASN A 230 5.06 25.43 -19.72
CA ASN A 230 4.20 24.64 -18.81
C ASN A 230 3.89 25.28 -17.46
N MET A 231 4.58 26.33 -16.99
CA MET A 231 4.41 26.82 -15.60
C MET A 231 2.97 27.20 -15.25
N LYS A 232 2.25 27.82 -16.19
CA LYS A 232 0.81 28.18 -16.07
C LYS A 232 -0.12 26.99 -15.78
N ARG A 233 0.36 25.75 -15.93
CA ARG A 233 -0.42 24.55 -15.64
C ARG A 233 -0.52 24.29 -14.13
N LEU A 234 0.29 24.93 -13.30
CA LEU A 234 0.06 24.98 -11.84
C LEU A 234 -1.27 25.68 -11.49
N ASP A 235 -1.76 26.56 -12.36
CA ASP A 235 -3.07 27.20 -12.25
C ASP A 235 -4.22 26.30 -12.78
N GLU A 236 -3.91 25.13 -13.36
CA GLU A 236 -4.84 24.22 -14.06
C GLU A 236 -4.87 22.78 -13.49
N GLU A 237 -3.80 22.31 -12.82
CA GLU A 237 -3.57 20.92 -12.41
C GLU A 237 -4.21 20.56 -11.05
N ASP A 238 -4.65 19.31 -10.89
CA ASP A 238 -5.31 18.87 -9.66
C ASP A 238 -4.37 18.89 -8.43
N LEU A 239 -4.90 19.43 -7.32
CA LEU A 239 -4.25 19.53 -6.02
C LEU A 239 -4.22 18.20 -5.25
N GLU A 240 -5.11 17.25 -5.56
CA GLU A 240 -5.02 15.89 -5.01
C GLU A 240 -3.75 15.20 -5.52
N LEU A 241 -3.42 15.39 -6.81
CA LEU A 241 -2.22 14.92 -7.50
C LEU A 241 -0.92 15.68 -7.14
N MET A 242 -0.98 16.72 -6.30
CA MET A 242 0.20 17.49 -5.89
C MET A 242 1.15 16.63 -5.02
N PRO A 243 2.43 16.43 -5.39
CA PRO A 243 3.36 15.55 -4.67
C PRO A 243 3.65 15.94 -3.21
N ILE A 244 4.14 14.98 -2.43
CA ILE A 244 4.35 15.17 -0.99
C ILE A 244 5.46 16.18 -0.71
N GLY A 245 5.09 17.22 0.02
CA GLY A 245 6.00 18.31 0.35
C GLY A 245 6.23 19.31 -0.78
N PHE A 246 5.54 19.20 -1.93
CA PHE A 246 5.64 20.17 -3.03
C PHE A 246 5.44 21.61 -2.56
N GLU A 247 4.47 21.88 -1.67
CA GLU A 247 4.25 23.23 -1.14
C GLU A 247 5.37 23.74 -0.21
N VAL A 248 6.34 22.90 0.16
CA VAL A 248 7.52 23.27 0.93
C VAL A 248 8.77 23.30 0.04
N ALA A 249 8.92 22.30 -0.83
CA ALA A 249 10.04 22.07 -1.74
C ALA A 249 10.04 22.99 -2.98
N PHE A 250 8.92 23.12 -3.69
CA PHE A 250 8.90 23.90 -4.93
C PHE A 250 9.23 25.39 -4.69
N PRO A 251 8.75 26.05 -3.61
CA PRO A 251 9.20 27.40 -3.28
C PRO A 251 10.69 27.54 -2.95
N SER A 252 11.40 26.51 -2.44
CA SER A 252 12.86 26.63 -2.25
C SER A 252 13.63 26.51 -3.57
N LEU A 253 13.14 25.70 -4.52
CA LEU A 253 13.65 25.73 -5.89
C LEU A 253 13.45 27.12 -6.53
N VAL A 254 12.30 27.76 -6.31
CA VAL A 254 11.99 29.10 -6.85
C VAL A 254 12.95 30.16 -6.30
N GLU A 255 13.25 30.18 -4.98
CA GLU A 255 14.25 31.12 -4.46
C GLU A 255 15.68 30.80 -4.95
N MET A 256 16.04 29.52 -5.10
CA MET A 256 17.33 29.15 -5.69
C MET A 256 17.44 29.62 -7.15
N ALA A 257 16.37 29.49 -7.94
CA ALA A 257 16.33 29.98 -9.31
C ALA A 257 16.51 31.51 -9.40
N ARG A 258 15.87 32.27 -8.50
CA ARG A 258 16.10 33.73 -8.37
C ARG A 258 17.55 34.04 -7.97
N SER A 259 18.13 33.29 -7.04
CA SER A 259 19.52 33.50 -6.60
C SER A 259 20.58 33.21 -7.67
N LEU A 260 20.21 32.46 -8.71
CA LEU A 260 21.04 32.09 -9.86
C LEU A 260 20.72 32.90 -11.13
N ASP A 261 19.87 33.92 -11.04
CA ASP A 261 19.42 34.77 -12.16
C ASP A 261 18.89 33.94 -13.36
N LEU A 262 18.05 32.94 -13.06
CA LEU A 262 17.48 32.07 -14.09
C LEU A 262 16.27 32.72 -14.77
N ASP A 263 16.33 32.81 -16.10
CA ASP A 263 15.25 33.20 -16.99
C ASP A 263 14.12 32.13 -17.01
N VAL A 264 13.28 32.13 -15.99
CA VAL A 264 12.12 31.22 -15.83
C VAL A 264 10.88 32.01 -15.36
N PRO A 265 9.65 31.57 -15.71
CA PRO A 265 8.42 32.30 -15.40
C PRO A 265 8.03 32.15 -13.92
N LEU A 266 8.48 33.05 -13.04
CA LEU A 266 8.23 32.97 -11.59
C LEU A 266 7.06 33.84 -11.09
N ASP A 267 6.18 34.26 -12.01
CA ASP A 267 5.06 35.19 -11.78
C ASP A 267 3.67 34.54 -12.01
N SER A 268 3.56 33.20 -11.91
CA SER A 268 2.27 32.48 -11.97
C SER A 268 1.46 32.70 -10.68
N PRO A 269 0.14 33.00 -10.74
CA PRO A 269 -0.71 33.16 -9.56
C PRO A 269 -0.70 31.95 -8.61
N ALA A 270 -0.64 30.73 -9.15
CA ALA A 270 -0.50 29.51 -8.34
C ALA A 270 0.71 29.55 -7.39
N LEU A 271 1.81 30.24 -7.75
CA LEU A 271 2.95 30.42 -6.83
C LEU A 271 2.52 31.15 -5.56
N GLU A 272 1.74 32.23 -5.65
CA GLU A 272 1.27 32.95 -4.46
C GLU A 272 0.48 32.03 -3.51
N GLU A 273 -0.38 31.16 -4.07
CA GLU A 273 -1.10 30.17 -3.28
C GLU A 273 -0.16 29.11 -2.68
N ILE A 274 0.84 28.64 -3.43
CA ILE A 274 1.84 27.69 -2.93
C ILE A 274 2.65 28.31 -1.77
N TYR A 275 3.05 29.59 -1.85
CA TYR A 275 3.69 30.31 -0.74
C TYR A 275 2.75 30.51 0.46
N ALA A 276 1.45 30.73 0.23
CA ALA A 276 0.45 30.79 1.30
C ALA A 276 0.27 29.43 1.99
N ARG A 277 0.21 28.33 1.21
CA ARG A 277 0.16 26.94 1.69
C ARG A 277 1.42 26.57 2.47
N LYS A 278 2.62 26.94 1.99
CA LYS A 278 3.89 26.83 2.72
C LYS A 278 3.80 27.51 4.09
N SER A 279 3.35 28.76 4.09
CA SER A 279 3.23 29.58 5.29
C SER A 279 2.22 29.01 6.30
N LEU A 280 1.10 28.46 5.82
CA LEU A 280 0.10 27.80 6.67
C LEU A 280 0.64 26.48 7.26
N LYS A 281 1.30 25.66 6.45
CA LYS A 281 1.90 24.39 6.89
C LYS A 281 2.98 24.61 7.95
N LEU A 282 3.91 25.55 7.70
CA LEU A 282 4.96 25.92 8.66
C LEU A 282 4.42 26.57 9.95
N LYS A 283 3.25 27.23 9.92
CA LYS A 283 2.58 27.74 11.14
C LYS A 283 1.86 26.68 11.96
N ARG A 284 1.45 25.56 11.36
CA ARG A 284 0.80 24.43 12.06
C ARG A 284 1.80 23.53 12.79
N ILE A 285 3.10 23.71 12.53
CA ILE A 285 4.19 22.90 13.09
C ILE A 285 4.79 23.66 14.28
N PRO A 286 4.76 23.11 15.51
CA PRO A 286 5.57 23.64 16.60
C PRO A 286 7.05 23.47 16.23
N LYS A 287 7.80 24.59 16.18
CA LYS A 287 9.22 24.55 15.81
C LYS A 287 10.07 23.72 16.77
N ASP A 288 9.65 23.60 18.03
CA ASP A 288 10.35 22.83 19.05
C ASP A 288 10.21 21.32 18.76
N LEU A 289 9.00 20.87 18.40
CA LEU A 289 8.68 19.48 18.06
C LEU A 289 9.52 18.95 16.87
N LEU A 290 9.78 19.79 15.86
CA LEU A 290 10.65 19.48 14.70
C LEU A 290 12.08 19.07 15.11
N HIS A 291 12.55 19.52 16.27
CA HIS A 291 13.91 19.33 16.75
C HIS A 291 14.01 18.34 17.93
N GLU A 292 12.88 17.85 18.45
CA GLU A 292 12.83 16.98 19.63
C GLU A 292 12.36 15.56 19.31
N VAL A 293 11.47 15.38 18.32
CA VAL A 293 10.96 14.05 17.92
C VAL A 293 11.05 13.82 16.40
N PRO A 294 11.31 12.59 15.94
CA PRO A 294 11.25 12.26 14.52
C PRO A 294 9.83 12.50 13.96
N THR A 295 9.75 13.21 12.84
CA THR A 295 8.50 13.47 12.11
C THR A 295 8.74 13.45 10.60
N THR A 296 7.69 13.34 9.79
CA THR A 296 7.78 13.42 8.32
C THR A 296 8.37 14.71 7.77
N LEU A 297 8.58 15.74 8.61
CA LEU A 297 9.28 16.97 8.26
C LEU A 297 10.78 16.73 8.01
N LEU A 298 11.38 15.72 8.66
CA LEU A 298 12.76 15.28 8.40
C LEU A 298 12.93 14.77 6.96
N HIS A 299 11.85 14.35 6.30
CA HIS A 299 11.86 13.94 4.91
C HIS A 299 11.94 15.15 3.95
N SER A 300 11.69 16.40 4.37
CA SER A 300 11.57 17.58 3.49
C SER A 300 12.32 18.83 3.98
N LEU A 301 13.49 18.66 4.60
CA LEU A 301 14.23 19.77 5.22
C LEU A 301 14.79 20.76 4.18
N GLU A 302 15.01 20.32 2.94
CA GLU A 302 15.51 21.13 1.81
C GLU A 302 14.55 22.25 1.36
N GLY A 303 13.31 22.26 1.86
CA GLY A 303 12.38 23.37 1.72
C GLY A 303 12.30 24.30 2.93
N MET A 304 13.08 24.07 3.99
CA MET A 304 12.97 24.76 5.28
C MET A 304 14.20 25.65 5.57
N GLY A 305 14.00 26.72 6.34
CA GLY A 305 15.04 27.67 6.71
C GLY A 305 15.05 27.97 8.21
N GLY A 306 16.24 28.24 8.76
CA GLY A 306 16.43 28.47 10.20
C GLY A 306 16.27 27.20 11.04
N LEU A 307 16.92 26.11 10.61
CA LEU A 307 16.98 24.83 11.30
C LEU A 307 18.13 24.80 12.33
N ASP A 308 17.90 24.15 13.47
CA ASP A 308 18.92 23.84 14.47
C ASP A 308 19.56 22.48 14.14
N TRP A 309 20.62 22.51 13.34
CA TRP A 309 21.29 21.31 12.83
C TRP A 309 21.85 20.40 13.92
N GLU A 310 22.26 20.95 15.08
CA GLU A 310 22.77 20.15 16.19
C GLU A 310 21.67 19.28 16.80
N LYS A 311 20.41 19.73 16.76
CA LYS A 311 19.25 18.93 17.14
C LYS A 311 18.78 18.01 16.03
N ILE A 312 18.67 18.48 14.78
CA ILE A 312 18.24 17.66 13.63
C ILE A 312 19.11 16.40 13.48
N LEU A 313 20.44 16.50 13.63
CA LEU A 313 21.32 15.34 13.51
C LEU A 313 21.15 14.30 14.64
N ARG A 314 20.49 14.63 15.76
CA ARG A 314 20.11 13.66 16.82
C ARG A 314 18.87 12.84 16.43
N LEU A 315 18.15 13.26 15.40
CA LEU A 315 16.98 12.58 14.84
C LEU A 315 17.31 11.77 13.56
N GLN A 316 18.57 11.79 13.12
CA GLN A 316 19.08 11.01 11.99
C GLN A 316 18.79 9.50 12.14
N CYS A 317 18.49 8.83 11.03
CA CYS A 317 18.30 7.39 10.98
C CYS A 317 19.64 6.64 11.17
N ALA A 318 19.57 5.39 11.61
CA ALA A 318 20.76 4.56 11.87
C ALA A 318 21.64 4.32 10.63
N ASP A 319 21.09 4.48 9.43
CA ASP A 319 21.77 4.32 8.15
C ASP A 319 22.47 5.61 7.64
N GLY A 320 22.27 6.74 8.32
CA GLY A 320 22.79 8.07 7.97
C GLY A 320 21.81 9.00 7.28
N SER A 321 20.62 8.53 6.90
CA SER A 321 19.59 9.37 6.26
C SER A 321 18.85 10.27 7.23
N LEU A 322 18.21 11.31 6.70
CA LEU A 322 17.14 12.05 7.38
C LEU A 322 15.80 11.57 6.83
N LEU A 323 15.18 10.66 7.60
CA LEU A 323 13.96 9.93 7.27
C LEU A 323 13.93 9.44 5.81
N PHE A 324 15.00 8.76 5.41
CA PHE A 324 15.12 8.03 4.14
C PHE A 324 15.03 8.89 2.87
N SER A 325 15.04 10.23 2.94
CA SER A 325 15.06 11.10 1.75
C SER A 325 16.49 11.47 1.32
N PRO A 326 16.88 11.20 0.06
CA PRO A 326 18.17 11.65 -0.47
C PRO A 326 18.30 13.17 -0.59
N SER A 327 17.29 13.91 -1.05
CA SER A 327 17.35 15.38 -1.11
C SER A 327 17.48 16.03 0.27
N SER A 328 16.72 15.57 1.27
CA SER A 328 16.82 16.09 2.64
C SER A 328 18.20 15.80 3.25
N THR A 329 18.72 14.60 3.00
CA THR A 329 20.07 14.19 3.46
C THR A 329 21.19 14.94 2.71
N ALA A 330 21.01 15.26 1.43
CA ALA A 330 21.95 16.07 0.65
C ALA A 330 21.98 17.52 1.13
N PHE A 331 20.83 18.12 1.41
CA PHE A 331 20.75 19.45 2.01
C PHE A 331 21.43 19.52 3.37
N ALA A 332 21.17 18.54 4.24
CA ALA A 332 21.87 18.43 5.53
C ALA A 332 23.38 18.26 5.38
N LEU A 333 23.84 17.44 4.42
CA LEU A 333 25.27 17.30 4.13
C LEU A 333 25.90 18.64 3.70
N MET A 334 25.24 19.40 2.82
CA MET A 334 25.70 20.73 2.40
C MET A 334 25.79 21.74 3.56
N CYS A 335 24.90 21.64 4.54
CA CYS A 335 24.88 22.54 5.69
C CYS A 335 25.79 22.12 6.87
N THR A 336 26.20 20.85 6.96
CA THR A 336 26.85 20.29 8.16
C THR A 336 28.16 19.56 7.91
N GLY A 337 28.38 19.02 6.71
CA GLY A 337 29.49 18.11 6.44
C GLY A 337 29.38 16.74 7.13
N ASP A 338 28.22 16.34 7.65
CA ASP A 338 28.07 15.09 8.40
C ASP A 338 28.47 13.84 7.58
N ILE A 339 29.35 13.03 8.17
CA ILE A 339 29.93 11.86 7.50
C ILE A 339 28.91 10.75 7.24
N LYS A 340 27.88 10.60 8.08
CA LYS A 340 26.86 9.55 7.88
C LYS A 340 25.88 9.95 6.78
N CYS A 341 25.52 11.24 6.68
CA CYS A 341 24.80 11.77 5.53
C CYS A 341 25.59 11.52 4.22
N PHE A 342 26.90 11.74 4.23
CA PHE A 342 27.77 11.40 3.10
C PHE A 342 27.80 9.89 2.79
N ASP A 343 27.96 9.03 3.81
CA ASP A 343 28.00 7.58 3.62
C ASP A 343 26.66 7.03 3.09
N TYR A 344 25.52 7.54 3.57
CA TYR A 344 24.20 7.22 3.02
C TYR A 344 24.12 7.56 1.52
N LEU A 345 24.41 8.81 1.16
CA LEU A 345 24.37 9.28 -0.23
C LEU A 345 25.35 8.51 -1.12
N GLN A 346 26.55 8.22 -0.63
CA GLN A 346 27.55 7.45 -1.35
C GLN A 346 27.11 6.00 -1.62
N ARG A 347 26.38 5.35 -0.69
CA ARG A 347 25.80 4.01 -0.93
C ARG A 347 24.74 4.07 -2.03
N ILE A 348 23.79 5.00 -1.95
CA ILE A 348 22.67 5.05 -2.91
C ILE A 348 23.11 5.49 -4.31
N VAL A 349 24.01 6.48 -4.45
CA VAL A 349 24.54 6.91 -5.74
C VAL A 349 25.29 5.78 -6.45
N ARG A 350 26.01 4.91 -5.70
CA ARG A 350 26.59 3.68 -6.24
C ARG A 350 25.52 2.65 -6.64
N ARG A 351 24.52 2.43 -5.78
CA ARG A 351 23.43 1.46 -5.99
C ARG A 351 22.54 1.78 -7.21
N PHE A 352 22.45 3.04 -7.59
CA PHE A 352 21.62 3.56 -8.69
C PHE A 352 22.43 4.22 -9.84
N ASN A 353 23.75 3.99 -9.89
CA ASN A 353 24.65 4.42 -10.97
C ASN A 353 24.62 5.93 -11.29
N GLY A 354 24.50 6.78 -10.26
CA GLY A 354 24.49 8.24 -10.38
C GLY A 354 23.18 8.87 -9.92
N GLY A 355 22.05 8.30 -10.32
CA GLY A 355 20.73 8.73 -9.83
C GLY A 355 20.46 8.31 -8.39
N VAL A 356 19.37 8.79 -7.81
CA VAL A 356 18.80 8.33 -6.53
C VAL A 356 17.25 8.38 -6.58
N PRO A 357 16.52 7.49 -5.88
CA PRO A 357 15.07 7.58 -5.73
C PRO A 357 14.67 8.75 -4.81
N ASN A 358 13.37 9.00 -4.61
CA ASN A 358 12.91 9.99 -3.62
C ASN A 358 12.92 9.47 -2.17
N VAL A 359 12.92 8.15 -2.00
CA VAL A 359 12.98 7.46 -0.72
C VAL A 359 13.84 6.20 -0.82
N TYR A 360 14.72 5.94 0.16
CA TYR A 360 15.50 4.70 0.25
C TYR A 360 16.01 4.39 1.67
N PRO A 361 15.99 3.12 2.14
CA PRO A 361 15.43 1.94 1.46
C PRO A 361 13.89 1.94 1.42
N VAL A 362 13.32 0.97 0.72
CA VAL A 362 11.87 0.64 0.71
C VAL A 362 11.68 -0.87 0.87
N ASP A 363 12.46 -1.47 1.76
CA ASP A 363 12.70 -2.91 1.84
C ASP A 363 11.57 -3.70 2.51
N LEU A 364 10.90 -3.12 3.52
CA LEU A 364 9.72 -3.72 4.13
C LEU A 364 8.52 -3.56 3.19
N PHE A 365 8.32 -2.35 2.67
CA PHE A 365 7.30 -2.00 1.67
C PHE A 365 7.34 -2.93 0.43
N GLU A 366 8.51 -3.09 -0.22
CA GLU A 366 8.68 -3.97 -1.40
C GLU A 366 8.24 -5.41 -1.12
N ARG A 367 8.52 -5.93 0.08
CA ARG A 367 8.20 -7.31 0.48
C ARG A 367 6.72 -7.48 0.79
N LEU A 368 6.16 -6.61 1.64
CA LEU A 368 4.75 -6.63 2.04
C LEU A 368 3.84 -6.53 0.82
N TRP A 369 4.11 -5.56 -0.05
CA TRP A 369 3.30 -5.30 -1.23
C TRP A 369 3.46 -6.33 -2.34
N ALA A 370 4.60 -7.02 -2.43
CA ALA A 370 4.74 -8.16 -3.34
C ALA A 370 3.98 -9.40 -2.84
N VAL A 371 4.04 -9.71 -1.54
CA VAL A 371 3.28 -10.83 -0.95
C VAL A 371 1.78 -10.61 -1.14
N ASP A 372 1.26 -9.44 -0.75
CA ASP A 372 -0.17 -9.11 -0.89
C ASP A 372 -0.66 -9.22 -2.34
N ARG A 373 0.08 -8.66 -3.31
CA ARG A 373 -0.30 -8.74 -4.73
C ARG A 373 -0.27 -10.19 -5.23
N LEU A 374 0.69 -11.02 -4.83
CA LEU A 374 0.74 -12.45 -5.23
C LEU A 374 -0.41 -13.28 -4.62
N GLU A 375 -0.83 -12.96 -3.40
CA GLU A 375 -1.98 -13.59 -2.75
C GLU A 375 -3.30 -13.16 -3.39
N ARG A 376 -3.53 -11.85 -3.55
CA ARG A 376 -4.75 -11.29 -4.14
C ARG A 376 -4.91 -11.65 -5.61
N LEU A 377 -3.82 -11.71 -6.39
CA LEU A 377 -3.85 -12.26 -7.77
C LEU A 377 -4.07 -13.78 -7.79
N GLY A 378 -4.11 -14.45 -6.64
CA GLY A 378 -4.49 -15.84 -6.49
C GLY A 378 -3.42 -16.84 -6.97
N ILE A 379 -2.15 -16.43 -6.99
CA ILE A 379 -1.00 -17.18 -7.53
C ILE A 379 0.09 -17.49 -6.48
N SER A 380 -0.03 -16.98 -5.25
CA SER A 380 0.91 -17.18 -4.12
C SER A 380 1.38 -18.63 -3.92
N ARG A 381 0.54 -19.64 -4.19
CA ARG A 381 0.88 -21.08 -4.10
C ARG A 381 2.13 -21.50 -4.88
N TYR A 382 2.52 -20.78 -5.93
CA TYR A 382 3.76 -21.08 -6.68
C TYR A 382 5.03 -20.58 -5.95
N PHE A 383 4.87 -19.73 -4.94
CA PHE A 383 5.93 -18.89 -4.36
C PHE A 383 6.09 -19.07 -2.84
N LEU A 384 5.58 -20.16 -2.25
CA LEU A 384 5.53 -20.35 -0.79
C LEU A 384 6.91 -20.21 -0.10
N GLU A 385 7.97 -20.76 -0.71
CA GLU A 385 9.35 -20.66 -0.22
C GLU A 385 9.89 -19.22 -0.26
N GLU A 386 9.47 -18.44 -1.26
CA GLU A 386 9.85 -17.04 -1.42
C GLU A 386 9.03 -16.10 -0.52
N ILE A 387 7.71 -16.31 -0.43
CA ILE A 387 6.81 -15.56 0.45
C ILE A 387 7.24 -15.75 1.91
N ARG A 388 7.57 -16.97 2.33
CA ARG A 388 8.09 -17.19 3.68
C ARG A 388 9.35 -16.37 3.92
N ARG A 389 10.34 -16.39 3.01
CA ARG A 389 11.55 -15.55 3.15
C ARG A 389 11.27 -14.04 3.20
N CYS A 390 10.24 -13.56 2.49
CA CYS A 390 9.82 -12.16 2.57
C CYS A 390 9.25 -11.83 3.95
N LEU A 391 8.44 -12.72 4.55
CA LEU A 391 7.85 -12.53 5.87
C LEU A 391 8.82 -12.83 7.02
N ASP A 392 9.73 -13.80 6.86
CA ASP A 392 10.87 -14.07 7.75
C ASP A 392 11.65 -12.75 7.96
N TYR A 393 11.93 -12.02 6.86
CA TYR A 393 12.62 -10.72 6.88
C TYR A 393 11.77 -9.58 7.45
N VAL A 394 10.47 -9.51 7.16
CA VAL A 394 9.60 -8.48 7.77
C VAL A 394 9.53 -8.67 9.28
N TYR A 395 9.47 -9.93 9.75
CA TYR A 395 9.44 -10.27 11.17
C TYR A 395 10.76 -9.94 11.90
N GLU A 396 11.90 -10.06 11.23
CA GLU A 396 13.23 -9.64 11.74
C GLU A 396 13.26 -8.15 12.15
N TYR A 397 12.45 -7.30 11.51
CA TYR A 397 12.35 -5.85 11.77
C TYR A 397 11.00 -5.41 12.35
N TRP A 398 10.16 -6.36 12.79
CA TRP A 398 8.88 -6.05 13.44
C TRP A 398 9.10 -5.53 14.87
N THR A 399 8.34 -4.52 15.30
CA THR A 399 8.48 -3.90 16.63
C THR A 399 7.15 -3.73 17.35
N SER A 400 7.20 -3.48 18.67
CA SER A 400 6.05 -3.11 19.51
C SER A 400 5.33 -1.84 19.04
N ASP A 401 6.03 -1.02 18.26
CA ASP A 401 5.61 0.32 17.87
C ASP A 401 5.07 0.32 16.42
N GLY A 402 5.03 -0.86 15.78
CA GLY A 402 4.75 -1.06 14.37
C GLY A 402 6.01 -1.09 13.49
N ILE A 403 5.84 -0.78 12.20
CA ILE A 403 6.91 -0.66 11.20
C ILE A 403 6.61 0.50 10.24
N SER A 404 7.46 0.68 9.23
CA SER A 404 7.26 1.60 8.11
C SER A 404 7.92 1.02 6.86
N TRP A 405 7.92 1.75 5.74
CA TRP A 405 8.45 1.28 4.45
C TRP A 405 9.90 0.79 4.48
N ALA A 406 10.69 1.32 5.42
CA ALA A 406 12.10 1.04 5.63
C ALA A 406 12.36 0.37 7.00
N ARG A 407 13.27 -0.61 7.01
CA ARG A 407 13.74 -1.25 8.26
C ARG A 407 14.38 -0.25 9.23
N SER A 408 14.30 -0.56 10.53
CA SER A 408 14.92 0.22 11.61
C SER A 408 14.54 1.71 11.64
N SER A 409 13.34 2.04 11.14
CA SER A 409 12.78 3.39 11.24
C SER A 409 12.51 3.80 12.70
N ARG A 410 12.59 5.11 12.96
CA ARG A 410 12.13 5.74 14.22
C ARG A 410 10.78 6.45 14.05
N VAL A 411 10.13 6.26 12.91
CA VAL A 411 8.78 6.72 12.57
C VAL A 411 8.07 5.55 11.92
N GLN A 412 6.99 5.10 12.54
CA GLN A 412 6.13 4.02 12.06
C GLN A 412 4.89 4.63 11.38
N ASP A 413 4.35 3.93 10.39
CA ASP A 413 3.12 4.32 9.70
C ASP A 413 2.08 3.20 9.72
N VAL A 414 0.80 3.59 9.64
CA VAL A 414 -0.32 2.65 9.81
C VAL A 414 -0.49 1.73 8.60
N ASP A 415 0.02 2.07 7.42
CA ASP A 415 -0.22 1.30 6.20
C ASP A 415 0.69 0.08 6.15
N ASP A 416 2.01 0.30 6.24
CA ASP A 416 3.00 -0.78 6.35
C ASP A 416 2.80 -1.58 7.66
N THR A 417 2.42 -0.94 8.77
CA THR A 417 2.07 -1.67 10.01
C THR A 417 0.84 -2.56 9.85
N SER A 418 -0.24 -2.07 9.21
CA SER A 418 -1.44 -2.88 8.96
C SER A 418 -1.18 -4.03 7.99
N MET A 419 -0.39 -3.77 6.95
CA MET A 419 0.05 -4.77 5.99
C MET A 419 0.91 -5.85 6.64
N GLY A 420 1.92 -5.45 7.43
CA GLY A 420 2.77 -6.35 8.20
C GLY A 420 1.99 -7.20 9.18
N PHE A 421 1.21 -6.57 10.07
CA PHE A 421 0.38 -7.26 11.06
C PHE A 421 -0.50 -8.34 10.42
N ARG A 422 -1.23 -7.98 9.35
CA ARG A 422 -2.17 -8.89 8.67
C ARG A 422 -1.43 -10.07 8.01
N LEU A 423 -0.36 -9.81 7.28
CA LEU A 423 0.37 -10.85 6.56
C LEU A 423 1.14 -11.77 7.52
N LEU A 424 1.81 -11.21 8.53
CA LEU A 424 2.48 -11.98 9.58
C LEU A 424 1.48 -12.87 10.34
N ARG A 425 0.35 -12.33 10.79
CA ARG A 425 -0.67 -13.12 11.49
C ARG A 425 -1.29 -14.21 10.62
N LEU A 426 -1.61 -13.93 9.35
CA LEU A 426 -2.16 -14.94 8.44
C LEU A 426 -1.18 -16.07 8.10
N HIS A 427 0.12 -15.84 8.23
CA HIS A 427 1.17 -16.85 8.06
C HIS A 427 1.66 -17.48 9.38
N GLY A 428 1.00 -17.17 10.50
CA GLY A 428 1.24 -17.83 11.79
C GLY A 428 2.40 -17.27 12.63
N TYR A 429 2.86 -16.04 12.35
CA TYR A 429 3.81 -15.33 13.21
C TYR A 429 3.10 -14.69 14.42
N ASP A 430 3.81 -14.59 15.54
CA ASP A 430 3.29 -14.00 16.77
C ASP A 430 3.36 -12.46 16.72
N VAL A 431 2.21 -11.81 16.53
CA VAL A 431 2.09 -10.35 16.45
C VAL A 431 0.93 -9.85 17.31
N SER A 432 1.26 -9.01 18.31
CA SER A 432 0.26 -8.33 19.15
C SER A 432 -0.46 -7.23 18.38
N PRO A 433 -1.77 -7.02 18.59
CA PRO A 433 -2.50 -5.86 18.06
C PRO A 433 -2.13 -4.55 18.78
N ASP A 434 -1.38 -4.59 19.88
CA ASP A 434 -0.99 -3.40 20.66
C ASP A 434 -0.17 -2.39 19.83
N VAL A 435 0.44 -2.82 18.72
CA VAL A 435 1.09 -1.92 17.74
C VAL A 435 0.15 -0.80 17.28
N PHE A 436 -1.16 -1.06 17.20
CA PHE A 436 -2.15 -0.09 16.75
C PHE A 436 -2.44 1.02 17.76
N LEU A 437 -2.06 0.87 19.04
CA LEU A 437 -2.18 1.91 20.07
C LEU A 437 -1.34 3.15 19.77
N HIS A 438 -0.30 3.04 18.92
CA HIS A 438 0.53 4.17 18.49
C HIS A 438 -0.14 5.05 17.43
N PHE A 439 -1.19 4.54 16.78
CA PHE A 439 -1.93 5.21 15.71
C PHE A 439 -3.35 5.62 16.12
N GLU A 440 -3.84 5.09 17.24
CA GLU A 440 -5.13 5.42 17.85
C GLU A 440 -5.04 6.73 18.63
N LYS A 441 -6.09 7.54 18.54
CA LYS A 441 -6.35 8.63 19.47
C LYS A 441 -7.83 9.01 19.48
N ASP A 442 -8.41 9.11 20.67
CA ASP A 442 -9.79 9.53 20.92
C ASP A 442 -10.85 8.68 20.15
N GLY A 443 -10.50 7.44 19.78
CA GLY A 443 -11.30 6.52 18.98
C GLY A 443 -11.04 6.57 17.46
N GLU A 444 -10.27 7.54 16.98
CA GLU A 444 -9.85 7.67 15.58
C GLU A 444 -8.47 7.05 15.34
N PHE A 445 -8.15 6.74 14.07
CA PHE A 445 -6.83 6.27 13.65
C PHE A 445 -6.20 7.19 12.61
N PHE A 446 -4.88 7.33 12.67
CA PHE A 446 -4.09 8.24 11.84
C PHE A 446 -2.92 7.52 11.18
N CYS A 447 -2.49 8.00 10.00
CA CYS A 447 -1.40 7.39 9.25
C CYS A 447 -0.05 7.40 9.98
N LEU A 448 0.16 8.36 10.87
CA LEU A 448 1.43 8.62 11.56
C LEU A 448 1.13 9.10 13.00
N PRO A 449 1.87 8.62 14.02
CA PRO A 449 1.64 9.04 15.40
C PRO A 449 1.68 10.56 15.57
N GLY A 450 0.69 11.10 16.27
CA GLY A 450 0.57 12.55 16.54
C GLY A 450 0.23 13.44 15.34
N GLN A 451 -0.06 12.88 14.16
CA GLN A 451 -0.52 13.64 12.99
C GLN A 451 -2.02 13.46 12.75
N LEU A 452 -2.62 14.34 11.93
CA LEU A 452 -4.04 14.32 11.56
C LEU A 452 -4.26 13.83 10.11
N THR A 453 -3.33 13.02 9.60
CA THR A 453 -3.36 12.53 8.21
C THR A 453 -4.10 11.19 8.15
N GLN A 454 -5.11 11.08 7.29
CA GLN A 454 -5.88 9.85 7.04
C GLN A 454 -5.92 9.59 5.53
N ALA A 455 -5.18 8.57 5.06
CA ALA A 455 -5.16 8.10 3.68
C ALA A 455 -6.27 7.06 3.44
N ILE A 456 -6.74 6.92 2.19
CA ILE A 456 -7.71 5.86 1.85
C ILE A 456 -7.01 4.50 1.88
N THR A 457 -5.80 4.39 1.35
CA THR A 457 -4.96 3.17 1.34
C THR A 457 -4.65 2.66 2.76
N GLY A 458 -4.09 3.52 3.61
CA GLY A 458 -3.79 3.19 5.01
C GLY A 458 -5.02 2.77 5.81
N MET A 459 -6.16 3.44 5.63
CA MET A 459 -7.41 3.05 6.31
C MET A 459 -8.05 1.80 5.72
N TYR A 460 -7.87 1.54 4.42
CA TYR A 460 -8.25 0.29 3.75
C TYR A 460 -7.46 -0.90 4.27
N ASN A 461 -6.13 -0.78 4.38
CA ASN A 461 -5.30 -1.84 4.95
C ASN A 461 -5.52 -2.02 6.45
N LEU A 462 -5.76 -0.96 7.22
CA LEU A 462 -6.22 -1.05 8.60
C LEU A 462 -7.56 -1.81 8.70
N ASN A 463 -8.51 -1.55 7.81
CA ASN A 463 -9.78 -2.28 7.77
C ASN A 463 -9.60 -3.77 7.45
N ARG A 464 -8.63 -4.12 6.60
CA ARG A 464 -8.27 -5.53 6.30
C ARG A 464 -7.56 -6.19 7.48
N ALA A 465 -6.67 -5.47 8.16
CA ALA A 465 -5.93 -5.95 9.35
C ALA A 465 -6.87 -6.21 10.54
N ALA A 466 -7.78 -5.28 10.81
CA ALA A 466 -8.73 -5.38 11.92
C ALA A 466 -9.79 -6.50 11.74
N GLN A 467 -9.82 -7.17 10.58
CA GLN A 467 -10.68 -8.34 10.33
C GLN A 467 -10.01 -9.68 10.66
N VAL A 468 -8.70 -9.73 10.90
CA VAL A 468 -7.99 -10.92 11.41
C VAL A 468 -7.82 -10.87 12.95
N SER A 469 -8.82 -10.30 13.63
CA SER A 469 -8.88 -10.17 15.09
C SER A 469 -9.28 -11.46 15.80
N TYR A 470 -8.63 -11.74 16.93
CA TYR A 470 -9.00 -12.77 17.90
C TYR A 470 -9.95 -12.21 18.98
N PRO A 471 -10.69 -13.06 19.72
CA PRO A 471 -11.53 -12.63 20.83
C PRO A 471 -10.71 -11.95 21.94
N GLY A 472 -11.17 -10.77 22.40
CA GLY A 472 -10.50 -9.96 23.43
C GLY A 472 -9.59 -8.85 22.89
N GLU A 473 -9.31 -8.80 21.59
CA GLU A 473 -8.50 -7.74 20.98
C GLU A 473 -9.34 -6.47 20.73
N GLU A 474 -9.62 -5.72 21.80
CA GLU A 474 -10.52 -4.57 21.79
C GLU A 474 -10.07 -3.47 20.81
N ILE A 475 -8.76 -3.18 20.74
CA ILE A 475 -8.19 -2.16 19.82
C ILE A 475 -8.52 -2.45 18.35
N LEU A 476 -8.61 -3.72 17.95
CA LEU A 476 -9.03 -4.09 16.60
C LEU A 476 -10.53 -3.92 16.37
N GLN A 477 -11.38 -4.00 17.40
CA GLN A 477 -12.80 -3.69 17.24
C GLN A 477 -13.03 -2.19 17.07
N VAL A 478 -12.22 -1.34 17.73
CA VAL A 478 -12.20 0.11 17.48
C VAL A 478 -11.71 0.39 16.06
N ALA A 479 -10.54 -0.14 15.68
CA ALA A 479 -9.95 0.03 14.35
C ALA A 479 -10.89 -0.43 13.22
N LYS A 480 -11.56 -1.58 13.39
CA LYS A 480 -12.54 -2.12 12.44
C LYS A 480 -13.76 -1.23 12.30
N SER A 481 -14.28 -0.68 13.39
CA SER A 481 -15.43 0.22 13.39
C SER A 481 -15.09 1.53 12.69
N PHE A 482 -14.05 2.22 13.18
CA PHE A 482 -13.57 3.50 12.64
C PHE A 482 -13.25 3.41 11.14
N SER A 483 -12.41 2.45 10.74
CA SER A 483 -12.00 2.32 9.33
C SER A 483 -13.16 1.94 8.40
N ASN A 484 -14.15 1.17 8.87
CA ASN A 484 -15.32 0.83 8.03
C ASN A 484 -16.25 2.03 7.86
N GLU A 485 -16.43 2.84 8.90
CA GLU A 485 -17.22 4.09 8.84
C GLU A 485 -16.54 5.12 7.93
N TYR A 486 -15.25 5.38 8.15
CA TYR A 486 -14.44 6.28 7.31
C TYR A 486 -14.49 5.90 5.82
N LEU A 487 -14.26 4.63 5.48
CA LEU A 487 -14.30 4.17 4.09
C LEU A 487 -15.72 4.23 3.49
N ARG A 488 -16.78 4.07 4.29
CA ARG A 488 -18.17 4.25 3.84
C ARG A 488 -18.50 5.71 3.59
N GLU A 489 -18.09 6.62 4.46
CA GLU A 489 -18.26 8.06 4.26
C GLU A 489 -17.52 8.51 2.99
N ARG A 490 -16.24 8.13 2.86
CA ARG A 490 -15.43 8.42 1.68
C ARG A 490 -16.04 7.88 0.39
N ARG A 491 -16.64 6.68 0.42
CA ARG A 491 -17.40 6.13 -0.71
C ARG A 491 -18.69 6.90 -1.00
N ALA A 492 -19.41 7.37 0.03
CA ALA A 492 -20.64 8.16 -0.14
C ALA A 492 -20.38 9.59 -0.63
N LEU A 493 -19.19 10.12 -0.40
CA LEU A 493 -18.73 11.45 -0.87
C LEU A 493 -18.03 11.43 -2.23
N ASP A 494 -17.91 10.26 -2.87
CA ASP A 494 -17.12 10.02 -4.10
C ASP A 494 -15.64 10.41 -3.97
N LYS A 495 -15.05 10.11 -2.80
CA LYS A 495 -13.66 10.45 -2.42
C LYS A 495 -12.84 9.22 -2.09
N LEU A 496 -12.76 8.30 -3.06
CA LEU A 496 -11.90 7.12 -3.05
C LEU A 496 -10.67 7.30 -3.97
N SER A 497 -10.20 8.53 -4.10
CA SER A 497 -8.84 8.90 -4.53
C SER A 497 -7.87 8.79 -3.35
N ASP A 498 -6.60 8.48 -3.60
CA ASP A 498 -5.56 8.46 -2.57
C ASP A 498 -4.39 9.39 -2.92
N LYS A 499 -3.76 9.97 -1.89
CA LYS A 499 -2.67 10.94 -2.06
C LYS A 499 -1.30 10.31 -2.32
N TRP A 500 -1.14 9.01 -2.06
CA TRP A 500 0.14 8.31 -2.10
C TRP A 500 0.24 7.36 -3.31
N ILE A 501 -0.85 7.10 -4.03
CA ILE A 501 -0.87 6.23 -5.21
C ILE A 501 -2.02 6.57 -6.18
N ILE A 502 -1.68 6.58 -7.47
CA ILE A 502 -2.61 6.60 -8.60
C ILE A 502 -2.78 5.15 -9.06
N THR A 503 -3.88 4.54 -8.65
CA THR A 503 -4.24 3.16 -9.04
C THR A 503 -5.26 3.12 -10.16
N LYS A 504 -5.31 2.01 -10.89
CA LYS A 504 -6.39 1.71 -11.85
C LYS A 504 -7.81 1.65 -11.26
N ASP A 505 -8.03 1.07 -10.07
CA ASP A 505 -9.40 0.93 -9.49
C ASP A 505 -9.44 0.78 -7.94
N LEU A 506 -8.88 1.76 -7.20
CA LEU A 506 -9.07 1.86 -5.75
C LEU A 506 -10.56 1.91 -5.31
N PRO A 507 -11.49 2.59 -6.04
CA PRO A 507 -12.92 2.55 -5.70
C PRO A 507 -13.50 1.13 -5.71
N GLY A 508 -13.10 0.29 -6.67
CA GLY A 508 -13.45 -1.13 -6.72
C GLY A 508 -12.79 -1.96 -5.62
N GLU A 509 -11.50 -1.74 -5.32
CA GLU A 509 -10.80 -2.44 -4.23
C GLU A 509 -11.45 -2.19 -2.86
N VAL A 510 -11.76 -0.93 -2.54
CA VAL A 510 -12.46 -0.51 -1.32
C VAL A 510 -13.92 -0.99 -1.35
N GLY A 511 -14.60 -0.84 -2.49
CA GLY A 511 -15.99 -1.27 -2.66
C GLY A 511 -16.17 -2.77 -2.38
N TYR A 512 -15.26 -3.60 -2.89
CA TYR A 512 -15.25 -5.04 -2.62
C TYR A 512 -15.11 -5.34 -1.12
N ALA A 513 -14.13 -4.74 -0.44
CA ALA A 513 -13.90 -4.99 0.99
C ALA A 513 -15.03 -4.48 1.91
N LEU A 514 -15.74 -3.42 1.51
CA LEU A 514 -16.91 -2.89 2.23
C LEU A 514 -18.18 -3.76 2.11
N GLU A 515 -18.21 -4.69 1.15
CA GLU A 515 -19.36 -5.56 0.85
C GLU A 515 -19.07 -7.04 1.16
N PHE A 516 -17.82 -7.48 0.98
CA PHE A 516 -17.33 -8.83 1.24
C PHE A 516 -16.25 -8.78 2.35
N PRO A 517 -16.63 -8.83 3.64
CA PRO A 517 -15.66 -8.91 4.73
C PRO A 517 -14.86 -10.21 4.65
N TRP A 518 -13.70 -10.28 5.30
CA TRP A 518 -12.74 -11.40 5.18
C TRP A 518 -13.38 -12.78 5.39
N TYR A 519 -14.27 -12.94 6.38
CA TYR A 519 -15.00 -14.20 6.65
C TYR A 519 -15.95 -14.63 5.51
N ALA A 520 -16.25 -13.76 4.56
CA ALA A 520 -17.07 -14.00 3.36
C ALA A 520 -16.26 -13.91 2.05
N SER A 521 -14.98 -13.54 2.10
CA SER A 521 -14.10 -13.44 0.93
C SER A 521 -13.61 -14.82 0.51
N LEU A 522 -14.24 -15.41 -0.51
CA LEU A 522 -13.78 -16.68 -1.08
C LEU A 522 -12.52 -16.46 -1.96
N PRO A 523 -11.41 -17.20 -1.78
CA PRO A 523 -10.13 -16.93 -2.46
C PRO A 523 -10.10 -17.01 -3.99
N ARG A 524 -11.19 -17.37 -4.67
CA ARG A 524 -11.35 -17.28 -6.14
C ARG A 524 -12.30 -16.16 -6.57
N VAL A 525 -13.10 -15.60 -5.66
CA VAL A 525 -13.93 -14.42 -5.90
C VAL A 525 -13.07 -13.16 -5.79
N GLU A 526 -12.36 -12.98 -4.67
CA GLU A 526 -11.42 -11.86 -4.50
C GLU A 526 -10.42 -11.79 -5.65
N ALA A 527 -9.75 -12.90 -5.96
CA ALA A 527 -8.80 -12.96 -7.06
C ALA A 527 -9.42 -12.70 -8.45
N ARG A 528 -10.73 -12.94 -8.63
CA ARG A 528 -11.40 -12.61 -9.89
C ARG A 528 -11.67 -11.12 -10.01
N PHE A 529 -12.04 -10.43 -8.93
CA PHE A 529 -12.17 -8.97 -8.91
C PHE A 529 -10.80 -8.29 -8.99
N TYR A 530 -9.80 -8.79 -8.25
CA TYR A 530 -8.48 -8.15 -8.21
C TYR A 530 -7.74 -8.20 -9.56
N LEU A 531 -7.99 -9.23 -10.38
CA LEU A 531 -7.50 -9.28 -11.77
C LEU A 531 -8.10 -8.18 -12.67
N GLU A 532 -9.25 -7.61 -12.32
CA GLU A 532 -9.81 -6.43 -12.99
C GLU A 532 -9.33 -5.11 -12.36
N GLN A 533 -9.04 -5.10 -11.05
CA GLN A 533 -8.64 -3.89 -10.32
C GLN A 533 -7.15 -3.55 -10.45
N TYR A 534 -6.26 -4.54 -10.42
CA TYR A 534 -4.81 -4.35 -10.46
C TYR A 534 -4.35 -3.66 -11.77
N GLY A 535 -3.58 -2.57 -11.65
CA GLY A 535 -3.05 -1.79 -12.79
C GLY A 535 -1.73 -2.29 -13.32
N GLY A 536 -0.97 -3.06 -12.54
CA GLY A 536 0.28 -3.67 -13.00
C GLY A 536 1.40 -2.65 -13.09
N ASP A 537 1.94 -2.45 -14.30
CA ASP A 537 2.91 -1.40 -14.61
C ASP A 537 2.26 -0.05 -14.97
N HIS A 538 0.94 0.09 -14.81
CA HIS A 538 0.24 1.38 -14.95
C HIS A 538 -0.09 2.08 -13.62
N ASP A 539 0.04 1.40 -12.48
CA ASP A 539 -0.09 2.03 -11.17
C ASP A 539 1.16 2.90 -10.89
N VAL A 540 0.97 4.11 -10.32
CA VAL A 540 2.06 5.08 -10.06
C VAL A 540 1.97 5.57 -8.62
N TRP A 541 3.06 5.46 -7.86
CA TRP A 541 3.12 5.98 -6.50
C TRP A 541 3.49 7.47 -6.50
N ILE A 542 2.96 8.20 -5.53
CA ILE A 542 3.26 9.61 -5.30
C ILE A 542 4.15 9.70 -4.06
N GLY A 543 5.39 10.15 -4.23
CA GLY A 543 6.34 10.52 -3.16
C GLY A 543 6.62 12.02 -3.22
N LYS A 544 7.89 12.43 -3.07
CA LYS A 544 8.28 13.80 -3.50
C LYS A 544 8.08 13.99 -5.00
N THR A 545 8.41 12.96 -5.77
CA THR A 545 8.14 12.82 -7.19
C THR A 545 7.18 11.66 -7.40
N LEU A 546 6.68 11.49 -8.62
CA LEU A 546 6.13 10.20 -9.03
C LEU A 546 7.22 9.11 -8.96
N TYR A 547 6.83 7.89 -8.60
CA TYR A 547 7.73 6.73 -8.59
C TYR A 547 7.00 5.40 -8.81
N ARG A 548 7.79 4.35 -9.08
CA ARG A 548 7.38 3.00 -9.46
C ARG A 548 8.37 1.97 -8.92
#